data_AF-A0A662RA10-F1
#
_entry.id   AF-A0A662RA10-F1
#
_cell.length_a   1.000
_cell.length_b   1.000
_cell.length_c   1.000
_cell.angle_alpha   90.00
_cell.angle_beta   90.00
_cell.angle_gamma   90.00
#
_symmetry.space_group_name_H-M   'P 1'
#
loop_
_entity.id
_entity.type
_entity.pdbx_description
1 polymer ?
#
loop_
_entity_poly.entity_id
_entity_poly.type
_entity_poly.pdbx_seq_one_letter_code
_entity_poly.pdbx_strand_id
1 'polypeptide(L)' 'LKYRFDFLKEELGKRRIDAIIHCTQFACHHVLEDGMLREHLQCPTLTVHSDLPGPVPEQLKLRLEAFSELLWRK' A
#
# COMPACT_ATOMS: atom_id res chain seq x y z
N LEU A 1 -6.26 14.55 -7.02
CA LEU A 1 -5.07 13.73 -6.69
C LEU A 1 -3.88 14.53 -6.11
N LYS A 2 -3.51 15.70 -6.66
CA LYS A 2 -2.37 16.51 -6.18
C LYS A 2 -2.34 16.70 -4.66
N TYR A 3 -3.42 17.18 -4.05
CA TYR A 3 -3.53 17.38 -2.60
C TYR A 3 -3.25 16.10 -1.78
N ARG A 4 -3.75 14.95 -2.23
CA ARG A 4 -3.58 13.65 -1.55
C ARG A 4 -2.12 13.22 -1.53
N PHE A 5 -1.43 13.31 -2.67
CA PHE A 5 -0.01 12.94 -2.75
C PHE A 5 0.88 13.92 -2.00
N ASP A 6 0.59 15.22 -2.04
CA ASP A 6 1.34 16.22 -1.29
C ASP A 6 1.21 15.96 0.23
N PHE A 7 -0.02 15.72 0.71
CA PHE A 7 -0.28 15.36 2.11
C PHE A 7 0.42 14.06 2.52
N LEU A 8 0.33 13.00 1.71
CA LEU A 8 1.02 11.74 1.99
C LEU A 8 2.53 11.97 2.07
N LYS A 9 3.14 12.66 1.12
CA LYS A 9 4.59 12.94 1.15
C LYS A 9 5.01 13.68 2.42
N GLU A 10 4.23 14.67 2.83
CA GLU A 10 4.49 15.41 4.06
C GLU A 10 4.44 14.49 5.29
N GLU A 11 3.38 13.70 5.43
CA GLU A 11 3.21 12.79 6.57
C GLU A 11 4.24 11.66 6.60
N LEU A 12 4.62 11.14 5.44
CA LEU A 12 5.66 10.11 5.34
C LEU A 12 7.03 10.69 5.67
N GLY A 13 7.32 11.95 5.31
CA GLY A 13 8.57 12.63 5.68
C GLY A 13 8.72 12.87 7.19
N LYS A 14 7.61 12.95 7.93
CA LYS A 14 7.60 13.08 9.40
C LYS A 14 7.80 11.75 10.12
N ARG A 15 7.66 10.61 9.42
CA ARG A 15 7.61 9.28 10.02
C ARG A 15 8.77 8.43 9.53
N ARG A 16 9.27 7.55 10.39
CA ARG A 16 10.17 6.48 9.96
C ARG A 16 9.32 5.30 9.52
N ILE A 17 9.03 5.25 8.22
CA ILE A 17 8.27 4.17 7.61
C ILE A 17 9.11 3.41 6.59
N ASP A 18 9.05 2.10 6.65
CA ASP A 18 9.81 1.22 5.75
C ASP A 18 9.02 0.83 4.50
N ALA A 19 7.68 0.90 4.57
CA ALA A 19 6.78 0.49 3.50
C ALA A 19 5.36 1.08 3.66
N ILE A 20 4.55 0.94 2.62
CA ILE A 20 3.14 1.33 2.57
C ILE A 20 2.27 0.13 2.16
N ILE A 21 1.11 0.00 2.80
CA ILE A 21 0.04 -0.91 2.36
C ILE A 21 -1.12 -0.06 1.84
N HIS A 22 -1.45 -0.18 0.55
CA HIS A 22 -2.59 0.47 -0.07
C HIS A 22 -3.81 -0.47 -0.05
N CYS A 23 -4.69 -0.27 0.92
CA CYS A 23 -5.91 -1.06 1.04
C CYS A 23 -7.03 -0.47 0.17
N THR A 24 -7.60 -1.27 -0.72
CA THR A 24 -8.73 -0.88 -1.56
C THR A 24 -9.90 -1.85 -1.41
N GLN A 25 -11.12 -1.37 -1.63
CA GLN A 25 -12.33 -2.19 -1.60
C GLN A 25 -12.74 -2.61 -3.01
N PHE A 26 -13.68 -3.55 -3.13
CA PHE A 26 -14.25 -3.90 -4.42
C PHE A 26 -14.86 -2.65 -5.10
N ALA A 27 -14.62 -2.52 -6.40
CA ALA A 27 -15.04 -1.35 -7.20
C ALA A 27 -14.56 0.02 -6.68
N CYS A 28 -13.47 0.07 -5.92
CA CYS A 28 -12.88 1.34 -5.48
C CYS A 28 -12.08 2.01 -6.63
N HIS A 29 -12.47 3.23 -7.01
CA HIS A 29 -11.78 3.99 -8.07
C HIS A 29 -10.32 4.32 -7.73
N HIS A 30 -9.94 4.30 -6.44
CA HIS A 30 -8.55 4.49 -6.02
C HIS A 30 -7.61 3.37 -6.46
N VAL A 31 -8.12 2.21 -6.89
CA VAL A 31 -7.29 1.16 -7.53
C VAL A 31 -6.54 1.71 -8.75
N LEU A 32 -7.11 2.69 -9.45
CA LEU A 32 -6.45 3.35 -10.58
C LEU A 32 -5.23 4.18 -10.16
N GLU A 33 -5.09 4.52 -8.88
CA GLU A 33 -3.96 5.28 -8.35
C GLU A 33 -2.73 4.41 -8.07
N ASP A 34 -2.82 3.08 -8.19
CA ASP A 34 -1.73 2.14 -7.87
C ASP A 34 -0.42 2.41 -8.62
N GLY A 35 -0.51 2.81 -9.89
CA GLY A 35 0.65 3.22 -10.68
C GLY A 35 1.23 4.53 -10.13
N MET A 36 0.36 5.52 -9.92
CA MET A 36 0.76 6.83 -9.41
C MET A 36 1.37 6.77 -8.01
N LEU A 37 0.85 5.93 -7.11
CA LEU A 37 1.40 5.71 -5.77
C LEU A 37 2.85 5.22 -5.85
N ARG A 38 3.14 4.26 -6.74
CA ARG A 38 4.49 3.75 -6.96
C ARG A 38 5.43 4.78 -7.58
N GLU A 39 4.93 5.64 -8.46
CA GLU A 39 5.72 6.72 -9.06
C GLU A 39 6.02 7.86 -8.09
N HIS A 40 5.06 8.20 -7.22
CA HIS A 40 5.13 9.40 -6.38
C HIS A 40 5.66 9.13 -4.97
N LEU A 41 5.58 7.89 -4.47
CA LEU A 41 6.04 7.52 -3.14
C LEU A 41 7.31 6.68 -3.24
N GLN A 42 8.34 7.05 -2.47
CA GLN A 42 9.67 6.44 -2.55
C GLN A 42 9.81 5.13 -1.76
N CYS A 43 8.79 4.76 -1.00
CA CYS A 43 8.79 3.56 -0.16
C CYS A 43 8.12 2.38 -0.88
N PRO A 44 8.60 1.13 -0.65
CA PRO A 44 7.94 -0.08 -1.11
C PRO A 44 6.45 -0.04 -0.79
N THR A 45 5.61 -0.31 -1.78
CA THR A 45 4.15 -0.24 -1.64
C THR A 45 3.51 -1.56 -2.07
N LEU A 46 2.62 -2.10 -1.24
CA LEU A 46 1.80 -3.28 -1.53
C LEU A 46 0.32 -2.91 -1.57
N THR A 47 -0.34 -3.15 -2.71
CA THR A 47 -1.80 -3.01 -2.79
C THR A 47 -2.51 -4.29 -2.38
N VAL A 48 -3.48 -4.14 -1.48
CA VAL A 48 -4.30 -5.23 -0.95
C VAL A 48 -5.77 -4.92 -1.19
N HIS A 49 -6.56 -5.95 -1.47
CA HIS A 49 -8.01 -5.83 -1.60
C HIS A 49 -8.67 -6.34 -0.32
N SER A 50 -9.41 -5.48 0.35
CA SER A 50 -10.18 -5.77 1.55
C SER A 50 -11.63 -5.38 1.29
N ASP A 51 -12.50 -6.35 1.01
CA ASP A 51 -13.88 -6.08 0.59
C ASP A 51 -14.86 -6.32 1.74
N LEU A 52 -15.07 -7.59 2.10
CA LEU A 52 -16.02 -8.00 3.13
C LEU A 52 -15.31 -8.34 4.46
N PRO A 53 -15.98 -8.13 5.61
CA PRO A 53 -15.49 -8.60 6.88
C PRO A 53 -15.41 -10.13 6.88
N GLY A 54 -14.26 -10.67 7.29
CA GLY A 54 -14.03 -12.10 7.31
C GLY A 54 -12.55 -12.44 7.48
N PRO A 55 -12.20 -13.74 7.49
CA PRO A 55 -10.82 -14.18 7.50
C PRO A 55 -10.07 -13.60 6.29
N VAL A 56 -8.84 -13.17 6.51
CA VAL A 56 -7.95 -12.72 5.43
C VAL A 56 -7.75 -13.89 4.45
N PRO A 57 -8.02 -13.72 3.14
CA PRO A 57 -7.79 -14.77 2.16
C PRO A 57 -6.34 -15.26 2.18
N GLU A 58 -6.13 -16.56 2.01
CA GLU A 58 -4.78 -17.15 2.11
C GLU A 58 -3.81 -16.53 1.10
N GLN A 59 -4.30 -16.21 -0.10
CA GLN A 59 -3.52 -15.49 -1.11
C GLN A 59 -3.04 -14.11 -0.63
N LEU A 60 -3.87 -13.39 0.15
CA LEU A 60 -3.48 -12.10 0.69
C LEU A 60 -2.44 -12.26 1.82
N LYS A 61 -2.55 -13.31 2.64
CA LYS A 61 -1.53 -13.63 3.66
C LYS A 61 -0.17 -13.91 3.03
N LEU A 62 -0.13 -14.80 2.03
CA LEU A 62 1.12 -15.13 1.31
C LEU A 62 1.78 -13.90 0.69
N ARG A 63 0.98 -12.97 0.15
CA ARG A 63 1.52 -11.71 -0.40
C ARG A 63 2.09 -10.80 0.68
N LEU A 64 1.47 -10.74 1.85
CA LEU A 64 1.98 -9.97 3.00
C LEU A 64 3.27 -10.57 3.54
N GLU A 65 3.35 -11.91 3.65
CA GLU A 65 4.56 -12.64 4.06
C GLU A 65 5.72 -12.37 3.10
N ALA A 66 5.51 -12.58 1.79
CA ALA A 66 6.52 -12.32 0.78
C ALA A 66 6.96 -10.84 0.75
N PHE A 67 6.03 -9.91 0.98
CA PHE A 67 6.36 -8.49 1.05
C PHE A 67 7.20 -8.17 2.30
N SER A 68 6.87 -8.77 3.45
CA SER A 68 7.66 -8.63 4.68
C SER A 68 9.08 -9.14 4.50
N GLU A 69 9.26 -10.31 3.86
CA GLU A 69 10.59 -10.86 3.57
C GLU A 69 11.42 -9.93 2.68
N LEU A 70 10.80 -9.27 1.70
CA LEU A 70 11.49 -8.28 0.86
C LEU A 70 11.99 -7.07 1.67
N LEU A 71 11.26 -6.67 2.71
CA LEU A 71 11.66 -5.56 3.58
C LEU A 71 12.80 -5.94 4.52
N TRP A 72 12.82 -7.17 5.03
CA TRP A 72 13.87 -7.66 5.94
C TRP A 72 15.19 -7.99 5.23
N ARG A 73 15.18 -8.18 3.92
CA ARG A 73 16.39 -8.41 3.10
C ARG A 73 17.16 -7.13 2.73
N LYS A 74 16.69 -5.96 3.19
CA LYS A 74 17.39 -4.68 3.04
C LYS A 74 18.53 -4.51 4.02
#